data_AF-A0A382QWJ4-F1
#
_entry.id   AF-A0A382QWJ4-F1
#
_cell.length_a   1.000
_cell.length_b   1.000
_cell.length_c   1.000
_cell.angle_alpha   90.00
_cell.angle_beta   90.00
_cell.angle_gamma   90.00
#
_symmetry.space_group_name_H-M   'P 1'
#
loop_
_entity.id
_entity.type
_entity.pdbx_description
1 polymer ?
#
loop_
_entity_poly.entity_id
_entity_poly.type
_entity_poly.pdbx_seq_one_letter_code
_entity_poly.pdbx_strand_id
1 'polypeptide(L)'
;MLKQITLALLVVSSFPAVGLATWSVVAVDQRTGEVVIASATCVAQSRFSEGFSAKGLMDIQAIVVPGKGVAAAQAGVDRTRANQELIHHQIENGTDPTEIIRMLQEDPEIARRQFGIVDLRGRHAGYSGAGNDAVSLHSTGQVAGKPI
;
A
#
# COMPACT_ATOMS: atom_id res chain seq x y z
N MET A 1 -25.37 -6.13 41.20
CA MET A 1 -24.81 -6.87 40.06
C MET A 1 -25.10 -6.21 38.72
N LEU A 2 -26.37 -5.97 38.32
CA LEU A 2 -26.69 -5.35 37.01
C LEU A 2 -26.03 -3.98 36.78
N LYS A 3 -26.05 -3.07 37.77
CA LYS A 3 -25.36 -1.75 37.68
C LYS A 3 -23.84 -1.85 37.46
N GLN A 4 -23.19 -2.85 38.03
CA GLN A 4 -21.74 -3.05 37.88
C GLN A 4 -21.42 -3.61 36.48
N ILE A 5 -22.29 -4.47 35.94
CA ILE A 5 -22.18 -4.99 34.57
C ILE A 5 -22.39 -3.85 33.56
N THR A 6 -23.40 -3.00 33.77
CA THR A 6 -23.64 -1.82 32.91
C THR A 6 -22.48 -0.84 32.94
N LEU A 7 -21.91 -0.57 34.12
CA LEU A 7 -20.74 0.30 34.25
C LEU A 7 -19.51 -0.29 33.57
N ALA A 8 -19.28 -1.60 33.71
CA ALA A 8 -18.19 -2.29 33.03
C ALA A 8 -18.35 -2.25 31.50
N LEU A 9 -19.56 -2.46 30.97
CA LEU A 9 -19.82 -2.33 29.53
C LEU A 9 -19.57 -0.91 29.02
N LEU A 10 -20.04 0.11 29.75
CA LEU A 10 -19.82 1.52 29.39
C LEU A 10 -18.33 1.88 29.35
N VAL A 11 -17.56 1.41 30.33
CA VAL A 11 -16.11 1.61 30.39
C VAL A 11 -15.42 0.89 29.22
N VAL A 12 -15.79 -0.35 28.90
CA VAL A 12 -15.23 -1.10 27.77
C VAL A 12 -15.57 -0.44 26.43
N SER A 13 -16.78 0.07 26.26
CA SER A 13 -17.17 0.80 25.04
C SER A 13 -16.52 2.18 24.89
N SER A 14 -15.87 2.69 25.93
CA SER A 14 -15.20 4.00 25.91
C SER A 14 -13.74 3.92 25.43
N PHE A 15 -13.20 2.72 25.20
CA PHE A 15 -11.85 2.58 24.64
C PHE A 15 -11.89 2.85 23.13
N PRO A 16 -11.05 3.79 22.62
CA PRO A 16 -10.95 4.01 21.19
C PRO A 16 -10.40 2.74 20.51
N ALA A 17 -11.04 2.30 19.43
CA ALA A 17 -10.47 1.28 18.58
C ALA A 17 -9.16 1.81 17.96
N VAL A 18 -8.09 1.01 18.00
CA VAL A 18 -6.85 1.35 17.33
C VAL A 18 -7.09 1.24 15.83
N GLY A 19 -7.03 2.37 15.12
CA GLY A 19 -7.09 2.35 13.65
C GLY A 19 -5.86 1.64 13.09
N LEU A 20 -6.06 0.76 12.11
CA LEU A 20 -4.99 0.15 11.31
C LEU A 20 -5.01 0.66 9.86
N ALA A 21 -5.75 1.74 9.62
CA ALA A 21 -5.92 2.33 8.30
C ALA A 21 -4.58 2.74 7.70
N THR A 22 -4.42 2.46 6.42
CA THR A 22 -3.25 2.85 5.63
C THR A 22 -3.72 3.39 4.30
N TRP A 23 -3.14 4.50 3.85
CA TRP A 23 -3.37 5.05 2.51
C TRP A 23 -2.05 5.41 1.86
N SER A 24 -2.04 5.33 0.53
CA SER A 24 -0.92 5.74 -0.30
C SER A 24 -1.42 6.33 -1.61
N VAL A 25 -0.64 7.26 -2.15
CA VAL A 25 -0.81 7.83 -3.47
C VAL A 25 0.53 7.73 -4.18
N VAL A 26 0.52 7.16 -5.38
CA VAL A 26 1.65 7.14 -6.30
C VAL A 26 1.29 7.89 -7.55
N ALA A 27 2.20 8.72 -8.05
CA ALA A 27 1.98 9.50 -9.26
C ALA A 27 3.29 9.74 -10.01
N VAL A 28 3.15 10.06 -11.29
CA VAL A 28 4.25 10.45 -12.17
C VAL A 28 3.89 11.70 -12.93
N ASP A 29 4.87 12.55 -13.20
CA ASP A 29 4.78 13.57 -14.26
C ASP A 29 5.48 13.02 -15.50
N GLN A 30 4.70 12.68 -16.53
CA GLN A 30 5.22 12.10 -17.79
C GLN A 30 6.08 13.08 -18.60
N ARG A 31 5.97 14.39 -18.34
CA ARG A 31 6.73 15.44 -19.03
C ARG A 31 8.08 15.66 -18.38
N THR A 32 8.15 15.68 -17.04
CA THR A 32 9.42 15.89 -16.31
C THR A 32 10.13 14.59 -15.97
N GLY A 33 9.41 13.46 -15.94
CA GLY A 33 9.92 12.18 -15.46
C GLY A 33 9.96 12.08 -13.93
N GLU A 34 9.38 13.04 -13.22
CA GLU A 34 9.29 13.01 -11.76
C GLU A 34 8.33 11.91 -11.30
N VAL A 35 8.67 11.29 -10.18
CA VAL A 35 7.85 10.26 -9.53
C VAL A 35 7.64 10.66 -8.07
N VAL A 36 6.44 10.44 -7.56
CA VAL A 36 6.10 10.73 -6.17
C VAL A 36 5.36 9.57 -5.55
N ILE A 37 5.66 9.34 -4.28
CA ILE A 37 4.88 8.50 -3.40
C ILE A 37 4.63 9.26 -2.09
N ALA A 38 3.38 9.30 -1.66
CA ALA A 38 2.95 9.88 -0.40
C ALA A 38 2.10 8.88 0.35
N SER A 39 2.29 8.70 1.65
CA SER A 39 1.56 7.67 2.39
C SER A 39 1.49 7.96 3.88
N ALA A 40 0.46 7.42 4.53
CA ALA A 40 0.36 7.41 5.98
C ALA A 40 -0.36 6.15 6.48
N THR A 41 -0.10 5.82 7.74
CA THR A 41 -0.68 4.66 8.40
C THR A 41 -0.93 4.95 9.87
N CYS A 42 -1.98 4.36 10.43
CA CYS A 42 -2.23 4.35 11.87
C CYS A 42 -1.48 3.21 12.58
N VAL A 43 -0.83 2.30 11.84
CA VAL A 43 -0.02 1.23 12.42
C VAL A 43 1.20 1.85 13.11
N ALA A 44 1.35 1.56 14.40
CA ALA A 44 2.46 2.08 15.19
C ALA A 44 3.81 1.59 14.66
N GLN A 45 4.80 2.48 14.62
CA GLN A 45 6.16 2.19 14.14
C GLN A 45 6.80 0.97 14.82
N SER A 46 6.52 0.72 16.10
CA SER A 46 7.03 -0.45 16.82
C SER A 46 6.62 -1.77 16.17
N ARG A 47 5.42 -1.84 15.56
CA ARG A 47 4.93 -3.01 14.84
C ARG A 47 5.72 -3.30 13.56
N PHE A 48 6.51 -2.35 13.07
CA PHE A 48 7.37 -2.55 11.91
C PHE A 48 8.73 -3.12 12.27
N SER A 49 9.17 -3.00 13.52
CA SER A 49 10.49 -3.45 13.98
C SER A 49 10.45 -4.82 14.66
N GLU A 50 9.27 -5.29 15.07
CA GLU A 50 9.07 -6.60 15.68
C GLU A 50 9.07 -7.72 14.61
N GLY A 51 10.14 -8.51 14.55
CA GLY A 51 10.25 -9.69 13.67
C GLY A 51 10.43 -9.38 12.18
N PHE A 52 10.53 -8.10 11.83
CA PHE A 52 10.81 -7.58 10.49
C PHE A 52 11.66 -6.33 10.69
N SER A 53 12.87 -6.26 10.12
CA SER A 53 13.72 -5.08 10.31
C SER A 53 13.37 -4.04 9.25
N ALA A 54 12.46 -3.14 9.60
CA ALA A 54 12.09 -2.01 8.76
C ALA A 54 12.28 -0.68 9.47
N LYS A 55 12.78 0.31 8.73
CA LYS A 55 13.04 1.68 9.21
C LYS A 55 11.76 2.50 9.36
N GLY A 56 10.69 2.14 8.66
CA GLY A 56 9.40 2.83 8.71
C GLY A 56 8.52 2.49 7.52
N LEU A 57 7.41 3.23 7.37
CA LEU A 57 6.40 2.95 6.36
C LEU A 57 6.98 2.89 4.94
N MET A 58 7.83 3.84 4.57
CA MET A 58 8.42 3.86 3.23
C MET A 58 9.28 2.62 2.94
N ASP A 59 9.98 2.09 3.93
CA ASP A 59 10.83 0.89 3.76
C ASP A 59 10.00 -0.39 3.50
N ILE A 60 8.76 -0.44 3.99
CA ILE A 60 7.91 -1.63 3.90
C ILE A 60 6.94 -1.60 2.72
N GLN A 61 6.76 -0.45 2.08
CA GLN A 61 5.75 -0.31 1.03
C GLN A 61 6.20 0.43 -0.22
N ALA A 62 7.16 1.34 -0.15
CA ALA A 62 7.49 2.20 -1.28
C ALA A 62 8.45 1.49 -2.22
N ILE A 63 8.07 1.39 -3.50
CA ILE A 63 8.94 0.89 -4.56
C ILE A 63 9.11 2.02 -5.56
N VAL A 64 10.32 2.58 -5.63
CA VAL A 64 10.65 3.70 -6.52
C VAL A 64 11.72 3.23 -7.49
N VAL A 65 11.44 3.33 -8.79
CA VAL A 65 12.41 3.05 -9.86
C VAL A 65 12.63 4.36 -10.63
N PRO A 66 13.70 5.12 -10.30
CA PRO A 66 13.95 6.42 -10.90
C PRO A 66 13.95 6.37 -12.43
N GLY A 67 13.24 7.32 -13.06
CA GLY A 67 13.14 7.38 -14.52
C GLY A 67 12.30 6.28 -15.16
N LYS A 68 11.56 5.46 -14.39
CA LYS A 68 10.72 4.39 -14.92
C LYS A 68 9.33 4.33 -14.31
N GLY A 69 9.20 4.40 -13.00
CA GLY A 69 7.90 4.30 -12.34
C GLY A 69 7.97 4.23 -10.82
N VAL A 70 6.80 4.09 -10.21
CA VAL A 70 6.62 4.05 -8.77
C VAL A 70 5.44 3.17 -8.41
N ALA A 71 5.55 2.50 -7.26
CA ALA A 71 4.51 1.64 -6.73
C ALA A 71 4.45 1.68 -5.20
N ALA A 72 3.30 1.27 -4.68
CA ALA A 72 3.06 1.01 -3.27
C ALA A 72 2.58 -0.43 -3.08
N ALA A 73 3.21 -1.17 -2.17
CA ALA A 73 2.79 -2.49 -1.71
C ALA A 73 2.38 -2.42 -0.24
N GLN A 74 1.09 -2.52 0.05
CA GLN A 74 0.51 -2.33 1.37
C GLN A 74 -0.53 -3.40 1.70
N ALA A 75 -1.14 -3.31 2.89
CA ALA A 75 -2.02 -4.30 3.48
C ALA A 75 -1.35 -5.68 3.66
N GLY A 76 -1.42 -6.21 4.88
CA GLY A 76 -0.82 -7.50 5.24
C GLY A 76 0.59 -7.65 4.67
N VAL A 77 1.55 -6.81 5.06
CA VAL A 77 2.90 -6.70 4.44
C VAL A 77 3.58 -8.05 4.16
N ASP A 78 4.22 -8.17 3.00
CA ASP A 78 5.13 -9.27 2.66
C ASP A 78 6.49 -9.07 3.33
N ARG A 79 6.74 -9.85 4.39
CA ARG A 79 7.98 -9.77 5.17
C ARG A 79 9.19 -10.39 4.47
N THR A 80 8.98 -11.13 3.37
CA THR A 80 10.07 -11.69 2.56
C THR A 80 10.64 -10.67 1.57
N ARG A 81 9.89 -9.58 1.31
CA ARG A 81 10.15 -8.57 0.26
C ARG A 81 10.05 -9.09 -1.18
N ALA A 82 9.63 -10.33 -1.39
CA ALA A 82 9.48 -10.92 -2.73
C ALA A 82 8.58 -10.08 -3.64
N ASN A 83 7.44 -9.58 -3.13
CA ASN A 83 6.55 -8.73 -3.92
C ASN A 83 7.20 -7.38 -4.29
N GLN A 84 7.96 -6.77 -3.37
CA GLN A 84 8.65 -5.50 -3.65
C GLN A 84 9.73 -5.69 -4.71
N GLU A 85 10.51 -6.78 -4.60
CA GLU A 85 11.58 -7.13 -5.55
C GLU A 85 11.01 -7.44 -6.94
N LEU A 86 9.91 -8.20 -7.01
CA LEU A 86 9.21 -8.48 -8.27
C LEU A 86 8.74 -7.19 -8.92
N ILE A 87 8.03 -6.31 -8.18
CA ILE A 87 7.55 -5.04 -8.71
C ILE A 87 8.71 -4.18 -9.20
N HIS A 88 9.78 -4.05 -8.41
CA HIS A 88 10.96 -3.27 -8.79
C HIS A 88 11.57 -3.76 -10.10
N HIS A 89 11.86 -5.07 -10.19
CA HIS A 89 12.47 -5.68 -11.37
C HIS A 89 11.57 -5.56 -12.60
N GLN A 90 10.25 -5.72 -12.45
CA GLN A 90 9.34 -5.63 -13.59
C GLN A 90 9.12 -4.18 -14.07
N ILE A 91 9.09 -3.20 -13.16
CA ILE A 91 9.13 -1.77 -13.55
C ILE A 91 10.45 -1.48 -14.27
N GLU A 92 11.57 -2.04 -13.78
CA GLU A 92 12.88 -1.90 -14.42
C GLU A 92 12.88 -2.45 -15.86
N ASN A 93 12.22 -3.59 -16.09
CA ASN A 93 12.06 -4.19 -17.41
C ASN A 93 11.04 -3.48 -18.31
N GLY A 94 10.30 -2.49 -17.78
CA GLY A 94 9.25 -1.79 -18.53
C GLY A 94 7.98 -2.61 -18.74
N THR A 95 7.80 -3.67 -17.95
CA THR A 95 6.60 -4.51 -17.96
C THR A 95 5.36 -3.67 -17.68
N ASP A 96 4.25 -4.02 -18.33
CA ASP A 96 2.98 -3.32 -18.11
C ASP A 96 2.51 -3.48 -16.66
N PRO A 97 2.10 -2.42 -15.96
CA PRO A 97 1.59 -2.51 -14.59
C PRO A 97 0.49 -3.56 -14.41
N THR A 98 -0.38 -3.76 -15.41
CA THR A 98 -1.44 -4.79 -15.37
C THR A 98 -0.85 -6.19 -15.32
N GLU A 99 0.23 -6.41 -16.07
CA GLU A 99 0.94 -7.69 -16.11
C GLU A 99 1.71 -7.93 -14.81
N ILE A 100 2.26 -6.88 -14.19
CA ILE A 100 2.86 -6.97 -12.84
C ILE A 100 1.80 -7.41 -11.82
N ILE A 101 0.60 -6.83 -11.85
CA ILE A 101 -0.52 -7.26 -10.99
C ILE A 101 -0.88 -8.72 -11.23
N ARG A 102 -0.85 -9.19 -12.48
CA ARG A 102 -1.09 -10.60 -12.83
C ARG A 102 -0.04 -11.52 -12.21
N MET A 103 1.25 -11.17 -12.31
CA MET A 103 2.34 -11.93 -11.69
C MET A 103 2.20 -11.98 -10.17
N LEU A 104 1.81 -10.87 -9.53
CA LEU A 104 1.58 -10.79 -8.09
C LEU A 104 0.43 -11.70 -7.60
N GLN A 105 -0.47 -12.16 -8.47
CA GLN A 105 -1.52 -13.12 -8.10
C GLN A 105 -0.97 -14.48 -7.65
N GLU A 106 0.32 -14.77 -7.90
CA GLU A 106 0.99 -15.99 -7.46
C GLU A 106 1.36 -15.96 -5.96
N ASP A 107 1.26 -14.80 -5.29
CA ASP A 107 1.44 -14.71 -3.84
C ASP A 107 0.35 -15.52 -3.11
N PRO A 108 0.70 -16.55 -2.32
CA PRO A 108 -0.29 -17.35 -1.58
C PRO A 108 -1.17 -16.51 -0.64
N GLU A 109 -0.67 -15.36 -0.21
CA GLU A 109 -1.35 -14.43 0.70
C GLU A 109 -2.00 -13.26 -0.07
N ILE A 110 -2.15 -13.35 -1.39
CA ILE A 110 -2.70 -12.28 -2.26
C ILE A 110 -4.00 -11.68 -1.72
N ALA A 111 -4.85 -12.51 -1.11
CA ALA A 111 -6.12 -12.08 -0.54
C ALA A 111 -5.99 -10.99 0.53
N ARG A 112 -4.84 -10.88 1.22
CA ARG A 112 -4.59 -9.83 2.23
C ARG A 112 -3.59 -8.77 1.78
N ARG A 113 -3.32 -8.66 0.47
CA ARG A 113 -2.39 -7.66 -0.10
C ARG A 113 -3.15 -6.54 -0.80
N GLN A 114 -2.45 -5.44 -1.02
CA GLN A 114 -2.92 -4.33 -1.81
C GLN A 114 -1.75 -3.67 -2.55
N PHE A 115 -1.95 -3.35 -3.83
CA PHE A 115 -0.93 -2.79 -4.69
C PHE A 115 -1.48 -1.61 -5.50
N GLY A 116 -0.63 -0.62 -5.75
CA GLY A 116 -0.84 0.43 -6.74
C GLY A 116 0.46 0.71 -7.48
N ILE A 117 0.41 0.73 -8.81
CA ILE A 117 1.58 0.83 -9.68
C ILE A 117 1.29 1.84 -10.79
N VAL A 118 2.23 2.74 -11.05
CA VAL A 118 2.22 3.65 -12.20
C VAL A 118 3.62 3.78 -12.81
N ASP A 119 3.70 3.81 -14.14
CA ASP A 119 4.95 4.03 -14.86
C ASP A 119 4.98 5.36 -15.61
N LEU A 120 6.15 5.80 -16.08
CA LEU A 120 6.32 7.07 -16.81
C LEU A 120 5.62 7.09 -18.18
N ARG A 121 5.12 5.96 -18.68
CA ARG A 121 4.27 5.92 -19.88
C ARG A 121 2.81 6.24 -19.55
N GLY A 122 2.49 6.50 -18.28
CA GLY A 122 1.15 6.80 -17.80
C GLY A 122 0.29 5.55 -17.64
N ARG A 123 0.88 4.36 -17.76
CA ARG A 123 0.18 3.09 -17.53
C ARG A 123 0.11 2.89 -16.04
N HIS A 124 -1.01 2.32 -15.59
CA HIS A 124 -1.27 2.14 -14.18
C HIS A 124 -2.17 0.93 -13.92
N ALA A 125 -1.98 0.31 -12.77
CA ALA A 125 -2.83 -0.77 -12.31
C ALA A 125 -2.84 -0.81 -10.78
N GLY A 126 -3.90 -1.38 -10.22
CA GLY A 126 -4.02 -1.62 -8.79
C GLY A 126 -4.73 -2.92 -8.50
N TYR A 127 -4.60 -3.38 -7.26
CA TYR A 127 -5.25 -4.57 -6.77
C TYR A 127 -5.55 -4.39 -5.28
N SER A 128 -6.70 -4.89 -4.84
CA SER A 128 -7.06 -4.98 -3.43
C SER A 128 -7.62 -6.36 -3.16
N GLY A 129 -6.96 -7.12 -2.29
CA GLY A 129 -7.36 -8.47 -1.94
C GLY A 129 -8.67 -8.51 -1.13
N ALA A 130 -9.45 -9.58 -1.34
CA ALA A 130 -10.77 -9.74 -0.73
C ALA A 130 -10.74 -9.97 0.80
N GLY A 131 -9.57 -10.28 1.36
CA GLY A 131 -9.33 -10.42 2.80
C GLY A 131 -8.86 -9.15 3.50
N ASN A 132 -8.77 -8.02 2.78
CA ASN A 132 -8.57 -6.70 3.39
C ASN A 132 -9.86 -6.22 4.09
N ASP A 133 -9.75 -5.19 4.94
CA ASP A 133 -10.89 -4.60 5.63
C ASP A 133 -11.95 -4.04 4.66
N ALA A 134 -13.20 -3.93 5.12
CA ALA A 134 -14.36 -3.56 4.30
C ALA A 134 -14.19 -2.26 3.47
N VAL A 135 -13.33 -1.35 3.91
CA VAL A 135 -12.97 -0.13 3.17
C VAL A 135 -11.54 -0.26 2.64
N SER A 136 -11.33 -1.19 1.72
CA SER A 136 -10.07 -1.41 1.00
C SER A 136 -10.24 -1.12 -0.48
N LEU A 137 -10.00 0.13 -0.86
CA LEU A 137 -10.20 0.61 -2.24
C LEU A 137 -8.86 0.85 -2.93
N HIS A 138 -8.87 0.81 -4.25
CA HIS A 138 -7.85 1.42 -5.09
C HIS A 138 -8.55 2.24 -6.18
N SER A 139 -7.90 3.30 -6.63
CA SER A 139 -8.40 4.14 -7.73
C SER A 139 -7.23 4.55 -8.60
N THR A 140 -7.45 4.57 -9.91
CA THR A 140 -6.46 4.95 -10.91
C THR A 140 -7.03 6.00 -11.83
N GLY A 141 -6.19 6.87 -12.34
CA GLY A 141 -6.60 7.83 -13.36
C GLY A 141 -5.42 8.65 -13.86
N GLN A 142 -5.70 9.44 -14.88
CA GLN A 142 -4.78 10.38 -15.49
C GLN A 142 -5.47 11.74 -15.56
N VAL A 143 -4.73 12.79 -15.25
CA VAL A 143 -5.21 14.17 -15.35
C VAL A 143 -4.30 14.95 -16.29
N ALA A 144 -4.89 15.87 -17.06
CA ALA A 144 -4.09 16.77 -17.88
C ALA A 144 -3.24 17.66 -16.98
N GLY A 145 -1.91 17.63 -17.18
CA GLY A 145 -1.00 18.48 -16.43
C GLY A 145 -1.28 19.95 -16.72
N LYS A 146 -1.68 20.70 -15.69
CA LYS A 146 -1.57 22.17 -15.71
C LYS A 146 -0.26 22.52 -15.02
N PRO A 147 0.51 23.49 -15.54
CA PRO A 147 1.67 24.02 -14.81
C PRO A 147 1.21 24.43 -13.40
N ILE A 148 1.91 23.93 -12.39
CA ILE A 148 1.80 24.39 -10.99
C ILE A 148 2.48 25.73 -10.82
#